data_AF-A0A7J3MWS1-F1
#
_entry.id   AF-A0A7J3MWS1-F1
#
_cell.length_a   1.000
_cell.length_b   1.000
_cell.length_c   1.000
_cell.angle_alpha   90.00
_cell.angle_beta   90.00
_cell.angle_gamma   90.00
#
_symmetry.space_group_name_H-M   'P 1'
#
loop_
_entity.id
_entity.type
_entity.pdbx_description
1 polymer ?
#
loop_
_entity_poly.entity_id
_entity_poly.type
_entity_poly.pdbx_seq_one_letter_code
_entity_poly.pdbx_strand_id
1 'polypeptide(L)'
;MHGNADALNAALDRVGLIALWREGLLAQKVLEGSTKGYINHPQLTRFKQSQNPLLSIGTYLYYVYLEGVNRGYRFNLNKIKVYNTSITGFIPITSGQIRYEYKLLLYKLSSRDPQWRKQIECIERIDVNPVFYIIEGSISEWEKPRDFLLRDEDSESIKYV
;
A
#
# COMPACT_ATOMS: atom_id res chain seq x y z
N MET A 1 7.43 12.80 -4.68
CA MET A 1 7.79 11.55 -5.39
C MET A 1 7.65 10.37 -4.43
N HIS A 2 6.42 10.04 -4.00
CA HIS A 2 6.14 9.04 -2.96
C HIS A 2 5.22 7.94 -3.53
N GLY A 3 5.67 7.19 -4.53
CA GLY A 3 4.98 5.94 -4.86
C GLY A 3 5.38 4.91 -3.82
N ASN A 4 4.59 4.70 -2.78
CA ASN A 4 4.85 3.66 -1.78
C ASN A 4 4.19 2.34 -2.20
N ALA A 5 4.75 1.23 -1.72
CA ALA A 5 4.16 -0.09 -1.94
C ALA A 5 2.99 -0.24 -0.98
N ASP A 6 1.89 0.38 -1.38
CA ASP A 6 0.76 0.74 -0.57
C ASP A 6 -0.18 -0.42 -0.30
N ALA A 7 -0.17 -1.41 -1.18
CA ALA A 7 -0.93 -2.63 -1.03
C ALA A 7 -0.19 -3.70 -0.21
N LEU A 8 1.14 -3.64 -0.11
CA LEU A 8 1.99 -4.74 0.35
C LEU A 8 2.47 -4.53 1.79
N ASN A 9 1.57 -4.24 2.72
CA ASN A 9 1.90 -3.94 4.12
C ASN A 9 2.92 -4.94 4.71
N ALA A 10 2.65 -6.23 4.49
CA ALA A 10 3.46 -7.36 4.97
C ALA A 10 4.90 -7.37 4.44
N ALA A 11 5.14 -6.80 3.26
CA ALA A 11 6.45 -6.81 2.60
C ALA A 11 7.33 -5.60 2.96
N LEU A 12 6.75 -4.53 3.52
CA LEU A 12 7.50 -3.30 3.83
C LEU A 12 8.57 -3.52 4.90
N ASP A 13 9.73 -2.88 4.76
CA ASP A 13 10.70 -2.76 5.84
C ASP A 13 10.21 -1.80 6.94
N ARG A 14 10.98 -1.68 8.03
CA ARG A 14 10.66 -0.75 9.13
C ARG A 14 10.38 0.67 8.66
N VAL A 15 11.24 1.20 7.78
CA VAL A 15 11.11 2.56 7.27
C VAL A 15 9.87 2.70 6.39
N GLY A 16 9.62 1.71 5.52
CA GLY A 16 8.44 1.66 4.67
C GLY A 16 7.14 1.63 5.47
N LEU A 17 7.03 0.76 6.48
CA LEU A 17 5.80 0.62 7.26
C LEU A 17 5.48 1.89 8.09
N ILE A 18 6.49 2.56 8.64
CA ILE A 18 6.32 3.84 9.34
C ILE A 18 5.88 4.94 8.37
N ALA A 19 6.48 4.99 7.17
CA ALA A 19 6.08 5.95 6.14
C ALA A 19 4.63 5.72 5.73
N LEU A 20 4.25 4.47 5.47
CA LEU A 20 2.90 4.07 5.09
C LEU A 20 1.86 4.52 6.13
N TRP A 21 2.13 4.28 7.41
CA TRP A 21 1.25 4.72 8.50
C TRP A 21 1.07 6.24 8.51
N ARG A 22 2.15 7.01 8.34
CA ARG A 22 2.10 8.48 8.36
C ARG A 22 1.37 9.04 7.14
N GLU A 23 1.60 8.46 5.97
CA GLU A 23 0.95 8.87 4.73
C GLU A 23 -0.54 8.51 4.72
N GLY A 24 -0.92 7.33 5.22
CA GLY A 24 -2.33 6.97 5.38
C GLY A 24 -3.08 7.90 6.32
N LEU A 25 -2.46 8.31 7.45
CA LEU A 25 -3.06 9.30 8.36
C LEU A 25 -3.18 10.68 7.72
N LEU A 26 -2.24 11.06 6.86
CA LEU A 26 -2.35 12.30 6.08
C LEU A 26 -3.50 12.19 5.07
N ALA A 27 -3.61 11.07 4.36
CA ALA A 27 -4.72 10.80 3.44
C ALA A 27 -6.08 10.89 4.14
N GLN A 28 -6.21 10.32 5.34
CA GLN A 28 -7.43 10.44 6.15
C GLN A 28 -7.77 11.91 6.43
N LYS A 29 -6.80 12.73 6.86
CA LYS A 29 -7.02 14.17 7.10
C LYS A 29 -7.44 14.94 5.84
N VAL A 30 -6.93 14.54 4.69
CA VAL A 30 -7.32 15.12 3.40
C VAL A 30 -8.79 14.80 3.09
N LEU A 31 -9.22 13.56 3.36
CA LEU A 31 -10.61 13.14 3.17
C LEU A 31 -11.56 13.77 4.19
N GLU A 32 -11.09 14.14 5.37
CA GLU A 32 -11.83 14.94 6.36
C GLU A 32 -12.01 16.41 5.91
N GLY A 33 -11.50 16.82 4.74
CA GLY A 33 -11.52 18.21 4.28
C GLY A 33 -10.61 19.14 5.10
N SER A 34 -9.73 18.57 5.92
CA SER A 34 -8.94 19.31 6.93
C SER A 34 -7.59 19.82 6.40
N THR A 35 -7.29 19.65 5.11
CA THR A 35 -6.00 20.07 4.51
C THR A 35 -6.16 20.63 3.09
N LYS A 36 -5.42 21.70 2.77
CA LYS A 36 -5.37 22.30 1.42
C LYS A 36 -4.37 21.63 0.47
N GLY A 37 -3.40 20.86 0.98
CA GLY A 37 -2.38 20.14 0.21
C GLY A 37 -2.63 18.63 0.19
N TYR A 38 -1.92 17.90 -0.69
CA TYR A 38 -2.01 16.43 -0.81
C TYR A 38 -3.35 15.86 -1.33
N ILE A 39 -4.18 16.70 -1.97
CA ILE A 39 -5.52 16.34 -2.47
C ILE A 39 -5.52 15.46 -3.73
N ASN A 40 -4.43 15.42 -4.50
CA ASN A 40 -4.35 14.70 -5.78
C ASN A 40 -3.40 13.51 -5.71
N HIS A 41 -3.19 12.92 -4.53
CA HIS A 41 -2.37 11.73 -4.43
C HIS A 41 -3.08 10.56 -5.14
N PRO A 42 -2.42 9.83 -6.03
CA PRO A 42 -3.04 8.75 -6.80
C PRO A 42 -3.71 7.67 -5.92
N GLN A 43 -3.07 7.32 -4.81
CA GLN A 43 -3.61 6.39 -3.82
C GLN A 43 -4.88 6.94 -3.13
N LEU A 44 -4.98 8.26 -2.94
CA LEU A 44 -6.13 8.93 -2.34
C LEU A 44 -7.35 8.89 -3.27
N THR A 45 -7.13 8.96 -4.58
CA THR A 45 -8.19 8.89 -5.60
C THR A 45 -9.03 7.62 -5.47
N ARG A 46 -8.39 6.47 -5.21
CA ARG A 46 -9.10 5.19 -4.99
C ARG A 46 -10.07 5.26 -3.81
N PHE A 47 -9.63 5.84 -2.69
CA PHE A 47 -10.49 6.01 -1.50
C PHE A 47 -11.60 7.03 -1.74
N LYS A 48 -11.31 8.13 -2.46
CA LYS A 48 -12.31 9.15 -2.83
C LYS A 48 -13.45 8.60 -3.68
N GLN A 49 -13.16 7.63 -4.54
CA GLN A 49 -14.14 7.00 -5.42
C GLN A 49 -15.00 5.94 -4.71
N SER A 50 -14.67 5.57 -3.48
CA SER A 50 -15.48 4.64 -2.68
C SER A 50 -16.76 5.31 -2.15
N GLN A 51 -17.80 4.52 -1.88
CA GLN A 51 -19.07 5.02 -1.34
C GLN A 51 -18.92 5.74 0.00
N ASN A 52 -17.92 5.36 0.81
CA ASN A 52 -17.60 6.00 2.08
C ASN A 52 -16.08 6.19 2.23
N PRO A 53 -15.51 7.29 1.72
CA PRO A 53 -14.06 7.50 1.70
C PRO A 53 -13.38 7.44 3.07
N LEU A 54 -14.01 7.99 4.11
CA LEU A 54 -13.46 7.99 5.48
C LEU A 54 -13.47 6.58 6.09
N LEU A 55 -14.53 5.81 5.89
CA LEU A 55 -14.56 4.40 6.30
C LEU A 55 -13.50 3.59 5.55
N SER A 56 -13.37 3.79 4.24
CA SER A 56 -12.41 3.06 3.40
C SER A 56 -10.95 3.30 3.82
N ILE A 57 -10.53 4.56 3.99
CA ILE A 57 -9.15 4.86 4.42
C ILE A 57 -8.89 4.40 5.86
N GLY A 58 -9.91 4.48 6.72
CA GLY A 58 -9.76 4.08 8.11
C GLY A 58 -9.69 2.57 8.28
N THR A 59 -10.48 1.79 7.54
CA THR A 59 -10.34 0.32 7.47
C THR A 59 -8.97 -0.08 6.89
N TYR A 60 -8.50 0.62 5.85
CA TYR A 60 -7.15 0.41 5.33
C TYR A 60 -6.07 0.64 6.39
N LEU A 61 -6.14 1.79 7.09
CA LEU A 61 -5.24 2.15 8.18
C LEU A 61 -5.29 1.15 9.34
N TYR A 62 -6.46 0.55 9.61
CA TYR A 62 -6.59 -0.45 10.65
C TYR A 62 -5.76 -1.70 10.34
N TYR A 63 -5.75 -2.17 9.09
CA TYR A 63 -4.89 -3.29 8.69
C TYR A 63 -3.39 -2.92 8.69
N VAL A 64 -3.02 -1.68 8.40
CA VAL A 64 -1.65 -1.18 8.62
C VAL A 64 -1.29 -1.15 10.11
N TYR A 65 -2.24 -0.75 10.96
CA TYR A 65 -2.09 -0.77 12.41
C TYR A 65 -1.86 -2.18 12.94
N LEU A 66 -2.66 -3.16 12.51
CA LEU A 66 -2.50 -4.57 12.89
C LEU A 66 -1.13 -5.11 12.50
N GLU A 67 -0.68 -4.81 11.27
CA GLU A 67 0.66 -5.21 10.83
C GLU A 67 1.76 -4.57 11.69
N GLY A 68 1.59 -3.29 12.04
CA GLY A 68 2.47 -2.60 12.98
C GLY A 68 2.52 -3.30 14.34
N VAL A 69 1.38 -3.59 14.94
CA VAL A 69 1.29 -4.26 16.25
C VAL A 69 1.92 -5.65 16.19
N ASN A 70 1.64 -6.43 15.15
CA ASN A 70 2.21 -7.77 14.96
C ASN A 70 3.75 -7.75 14.94
N ARG A 71 4.34 -6.68 14.41
CA ARG A 71 5.80 -6.45 14.39
C ARG A 71 6.35 -5.68 15.59
N GLY A 72 5.53 -5.44 16.63
CA GLY A 72 5.94 -4.78 17.87
C GLY A 72 5.96 -3.24 17.83
N TYR A 73 5.39 -2.61 16.80
CA TYR A 73 5.26 -1.15 16.73
C TYR A 73 4.14 -0.62 17.63
N ARG A 74 4.35 0.57 18.19
CA ARG A 74 3.35 1.28 19.03
C ARG A 74 2.59 2.33 18.21
N PHE A 75 1.92 1.90 17.14
CA PHE A 75 1.00 2.77 16.43
C PHE A 75 -0.19 3.13 17.32
N ASN A 76 -0.68 4.37 17.21
CA ASN A 76 -1.78 4.84 18.04
C ASN A 76 -3.11 4.64 17.29
N LEU A 77 -3.87 3.63 17.71
CA LEU A 77 -5.17 3.27 17.15
C LEU A 77 -6.16 4.45 17.15
N ASN A 78 -6.13 5.31 18.18
CA ASN A 78 -7.03 6.46 18.32
C ASN A 78 -6.85 7.54 17.23
N LYS A 79 -5.82 7.41 16.38
CA LYS A 79 -5.64 8.28 15.22
C LYS A 79 -6.53 7.88 14.03
N ILE A 80 -7.06 6.67 14.02
CA ILE A 80 -8.00 6.19 13.00
C ILE A 80 -9.41 6.64 13.41
N LYS A 81 -10.12 7.32 12.50
CA LYS A 81 -11.41 7.96 12.83
C LYS A 81 -12.57 6.99 12.88
N VAL A 82 -12.66 6.13 11.87
CA VAL A 82 -13.72 5.16 11.70
C VAL A 82 -13.18 4.00 10.89
N TYR A 83 -13.52 2.77 11.25
CA TYR A 83 -13.10 1.58 10.52
C TYR A 83 -14.15 0.49 10.73
N ASN A 84 -14.24 -0.45 9.78
CA ASN A 84 -15.08 -1.64 9.91
C ASN A 84 -14.32 -2.84 9.34
N THR A 85 -13.90 -3.74 10.24
CA THR A 85 -13.15 -4.95 9.92
C THR A 85 -13.98 -6.04 9.26
N SER A 86 -15.32 -5.91 9.31
CA SER A 86 -16.24 -6.84 8.64
C SER A 86 -16.33 -6.60 7.13
N ILE A 87 -15.71 -5.53 6.62
CA ILE A 87 -15.72 -5.18 5.20
C ILE A 87 -14.29 -5.34 4.67
N THR A 88 -14.14 -6.25 3.71
CA THR A 88 -12.88 -6.56 3.00
C THR A 88 -13.14 -6.64 1.50
N GLY A 89 -12.09 -6.55 0.69
CA GLY A 89 -12.18 -6.78 -0.76
C GLY A 89 -13.13 -5.83 -1.49
N PHE A 90 -13.13 -4.54 -1.14
CA PHE A 90 -14.03 -3.55 -1.72
C PHE A 90 -13.33 -2.49 -2.57
N ILE A 91 -11.99 -2.47 -2.59
CA ILE A 91 -11.19 -1.60 -3.46
C ILE A 91 -10.48 -2.46 -4.52
N PRO A 92 -10.70 -2.23 -5.83
CA PRO A 92 -9.97 -2.97 -6.84
C PRO A 92 -8.50 -2.57 -6.85
N ILE A 93 -7.63 -3.56 -7.05
CA ILE A 93 -6.23 -3.35 -7.40
C ILE A 93 -5.83 -4.28 -8.54
N THR A 94 -5.14 -3.76 -9.54
CA THR A 94 -4.73 -4.56 -10.70
C THR A 94 -3.51 -5.40 -10.40
N SER A 95 -3.42 -6.59 -11.00
CA SER A 95 -2.23 -7.44 -10.92
C SER A 95 -0.97 -6.73 -11.45
N GLY A 96 -1.11 -5.87 -12.47
CA GLY A 96 -0.04 -5.00 -12.95
C GLY A 96 0.44 -3.98 -11.91
N GLN A 97 -0.48 -3.38 -11.14
CA GLN A 97 -0.11 -2.48 -10.05
C GLN A 97 0.67 -3.22 -8.95
N ILE A 98 0.21 -4.41 -8.54
CA ILE A 98 0.88 -5.21 -7.51
C ILE A 98 2.32 -5.56 -7.94
N ARG A 99 2.49 -6.04 -9.17
CA ARG A 99 3.82 -6.32 -9.75
C ARG A 99 4.73 -5.10 -9.71
N TYR A 100 4.20 -3.95 -10.10
CA TYR A 100 4.96 -2.71 -10.10
C TYR A 100 5.35 -2.25 -8.68
N GLU A 101 4.41 -2.26 -7.74
CA GLU A 101 4.67 -1.91 -6.33
C GLU A 101 5.72 -2.84 -5.71
N TYR A 102 5.69 -4.13 -6.04
CA TYR A 102 6.69 -5.09 -5.61
C TYR A 102 8.08 -4.80 -6.19
N LYS A 103 8.20 -4.62 -7.51
CA LYS A 103 9.48 -4.24 -8.15
C LYS A 103 10.03 -2.93 -7.57
N LEU A 104 9.15 -1.95 -7.33
CA LEU A 104 9.51 -0.67 -6.74
C LEU A 104 10.00 -0.82 -5.30
N LEU A 105 9.38 -1.71 -4.52
CA LEU A 105 9.82 -2.05 -3.16
C LEU A 105 11.23 -2.66 -3.18
N LEU A 106 11.47 -3.70 -3.99
CA LEU A 106 12.79 -4.31 -4.11
C LEU A 106 13.86 -3.30 -4.53
N TYR A 107 13.55 -2.44 -5.50
CA TYR A 107 14.45 -1.37 -5.92
C TYR A 107 14.79 -0.42 -4.76
N LYS A 108 13.81 0.03 -3.98
CA LYS A 108 14.07 0.89 -2.81
C LYS A 108 14.90 0.17 -1.74
N LEU A 109 14.59 -1.10 -1.46
CA LEU A 109 15.30 -1.90 -0.47
C LEU A 109 16.74 -2.20 -0.89
N SER A 110 17.03 -2.28 -2.18
CA SER A 110 18.40 -2.54 -2.68
C SER A 110 19.45 -1.59 -2.12
N SER A 111 19.07 -0.34 -1.84
CA SER A 111 19.95 0.69 -1.27
C SER A 111 19.73 0.87 0.25
N ARG A 112 18.48 0.76 0.71
CA ARG A 112 18.11 1.08 2.09
C ARG A 112 18.26 -0.09 3.07
N ASP A 113 17.90 -1.30 2.64
CA ASP A 113 17.91 -2.50 3.49
C ASP A 113 18.09 -3.77 2.63
N PRO A 114 19.35 -4.08 2.24
CA PRO A 114 19.64 -5.25 1.40
C PRO A 114 19.31 -6.59 2.07
N GLN A 115 19.29 -6.65 3.41
CA GLN A 115 18.95 -7.87 4.14
C GLN A 115 17.46 -8.14 4.08
N TRP A 116 16.63 -7.10 4.32
CA TRP A 116 15.19 -7.21 4.15
C TRP A 116 14.82 -7.52 2.70
N ARG A 117 15.50 -6.91 1.72
CA ARG A 117 15.33 -7.25 0.30
C ARG A 117 15.43 -8.75 0.05
N LYS A 118 16.48 -9.41 0.56
CA LYS A 118 16.67 -10.86 0.37
C LYS A 118 15.52 -11.68 0.98
N GLN A 119 15.01 -11.27 2.14
CA GLN A 119 13.87 -11.94 2.77
C GLN A 119 12.62 -11.83 1.89
N ILE A 120 12.38 -10.63 1.35
CA ILE A 120 11.25 -10.37 0.46
C ILE A 120 11.41 -11.10 -0.89
N GLU A 121 12.61 -11.22 -1.44
CA GLU A 121 12.85 -12.00 -2.67
C GLU A 121 12.59 -13.51 -2.48
N CYS A 122 12.65 -14.02 -1.25
CA CYS A 122 12.38 -15.42 -0.93
C CYS A 122 10.90 -15.74 -0.65
N ILE A 123 10.00 -14.75 -0.64
CA ILE A 123 8.58 -15.02 -0.39
C ILE A 123 7.92 -15.54 -1.68
N GLU A 124 7.24 -16.68 -1.58
CA GLU A 124 6.50 -17.25 -2.71
C GLU A 124 5.17 -16.52 -2.98
N ARG A 125 4.68 -15.84 -1.94
CA ARG A 125 3.36 -15.21 -1.90
C ARG A 125 3.42 -13.84 -1.25
N ILE A 126 2.80 -12.86 -1.92
CA ILE A 126 2.58 -11.53 -1.36
C ILE A 126 1.10 -11.34 -1.10
N ASP A 127 0.78 -11.13 0.18
CA ASP A 127 -0.58 -10.79 0.58
C ASP A 127 -0.79 -9.26 0.46
N VAL A 128 -1.88 -8.89 -0.18
CA VAL A 128 -2.33 -7.48 -0.25
C VAL A 128 -3.12 -7.11 1.00
N ASN A 129 -3.20 -5.81 1.31
CA ASN A 129 -4.04 -5.32 2.38
C ASN A 129 -5.50 -5.79 2.17
N PRO A 130 -6.20 -6.35 3.20
CA PRO A 130 -7.53 -6.95 3.04
C PRO A 130 -8.63 -6.03 2.51
N VAL A 131 -8.42 -4.71 2.45
CA VAL A 131 -9.39 -3.82 1.77
C VAL A 131 -9.40 -4.01 0.25
N PHE A 132 -8.32 -4.55 -0.31
CA PHE A 132 -8.16 -4.72 -1.74
C PHE A 132 -8.69 -6.08 -2.22
N TYR A 133 -9.20 -6.11 -3.44
CA TYR A 133 -9.42 -7.34 -4.21
C TYR A 133 -8.67 -7.24 -5.53
N ILE A 134 -8.05 -8.35 -5.94
CA ILE A 134 -7.20 -8.39 -7.12
C ILE A 134 -8.08 -8.53 -8.37
N ILE A 135 -7.83 -7.66 -9.35
CA ILE A 135 -8.38 -7.75 -10.70
C ILE A 135 -7.24 -7.87 -11.72
N GLU A 136 -7.50 -8.51 -12.85
CA GLU A 136 -6.55 -8.47 -13.97
C GLU A 136 -6.49 -7.06 -14.57
N GLY A 137 -5.29 -6.60 -14.91
CA GLY A 137 -5.11 -5.31 -15.55
C GLY A 137 -3.69 -4.78 -15.52
N SER A 138 -3.45 -3.73 -16.29
CA SER A 138 -2.20 -2.96 -16.31
C SER A 138 -2.06 -2.12 -15.03
N ILE A 139 -0.91 -1.47 -14.89
CA ILE A 139 -0.69 -0.45 -13.85
C ILE A 139 -1.77 0.63 -13.96
N SER A 140 -2.22 1.14 -12.83
CA SER A 140 -3.27 2.16 -12.83
C SER A 140 -2.86 3.45 -13.55
N GLU A 141 -3.79 4.10 -14.23
CA GLU A 141 -3.54 5.27 -15.10
C GLU A 141 -2.88 6.47 -14.41
N TRP A 142 -3.07 6.59 -13.10
CA TRP A 142 -2.51 7.67 -12.29
C TRP A 142 -1.09 7.39 -11.79
N GLU A 143 -0.60 6.15 -11.95
CA GLU A 143 0.76 5.80 -11.58
C GLU A 143 1.72 6.49 -12.55
N LYS A 144 2.84 6.97 -12.03
CA LYS A 144 3.93 7.49 -12.85
C LYS A 144 5.07 6.48 -12.77
N PRO A 145 5.00 5.39 -13.54
CA PRO A 145 5.94 4.30 -13.39
C PRO A 145 7.35 4.74 -13.74
N ARG A 146 8.34 4.11 -13.08
CA ARG A 146 9.74 4.22 -13.51
C ARG A 146 9.95 3.27 -14.67
N ASP A 147 10.28 3.78 -15.85
CA ASP A 147 10.41 3.00 -17.09
C ASP A 147 11.31 1.76 -16.95
N PHE A 148 12.38 1.86 -16.17
CA PHE A 148 13.29 0.73 -15.96
C PHE A 148 12.68 -0.42 -15.13
N LEU A 149 11.61 -0.17 -14.35
CA LEU A 149 10.85 -1.19 -13.62
C LEU A 149 9.78 -1.87 -14.49
N LEU A 150 9.48 -1.31 -15.66
CA LEU A 150 8.51 -1.85 -16.61
C LEU A 150 9.11 -2.88 -17.57
N ARG A 151 10.44 -3.01 -17.61
CA ARG A 151 11.11 -3.99 -18.48
C ARG A 151 10.84 -5.41 -17.95
N ASP A 152 10.55 -6.31 -18.88
CA ASP A 152 9.85 -7.58 -18.62
C ASP A 152 10.73 -8.78 -18.23
N GLU A 153 11.98 -8.58 -17.79
CA GLU A 153 12.89 -9.74 -17.77
C GLU A 153 12.86 -10.65 -16.53
N ASP A 154 12.31 -10.25 -15.36
CA ASP A 154 12.41 -11.12 -14.15
C ASP A 154 11.23 -11.01 -13.18
N SER A 155 10.02 -11.50 -13.50
CA SER A 155 8.90 -11.44 -12.53
C SER A 155 7.86 -12.56 -12.64
N GLU A 156 8.14 -13.69 -13.27
CA GLU A 156 7.17 -14.79 -13.42
C GLU A 156 7.00 -15.67 -12.17
N SER A 157 7.74 -15.44 -11.08
CA SER A 157 7.81 -16.44 -9.99
C SER A 157 6.96 -16.15 -8.73
N ILE A 158 6.31 -14.98 -8.63
CA ILE A 158 5.58 -14.60 -7.40
C ILE A 158 4.08 -14.66 -7.59
N LYS A 159 3.42 -15.37 -6.67
CA LYS A 159 1.96 -15.46 -6.60
C LYS A 159 1.42 -14.34 -5.69
N TYR A 160 0.31 -13.74 -6.08
CA TYR A 160 -0.38 -12.70 -5.29
C TYR A 160 -1.73 -13.25 -4.86
N VAL A 161 -2.11 -13.00 -3.61
CA VAL A 161 -3.35 -13.52 -3.06
C VAL A 161 -3.96 -12.56 -2.05
#